data_AF-A0A2P6SP06-F1
#
_entry.id   AF-A0A2P6SP06-F1
#
_cell.length_a   1.000
_cell.length_b   1.000
_cell.length_c   1.000
_cell.angle_alpha   90.00
_cell.angle_beta   90.00
_cell.angle_gamma   90.00
#
_symmetry.space_group_name_H-M   'P 1'
#
loop_
_entity.id
_entity.type
_entity.pdbx_description
1 polymer ?
#
loop_
_entity_poly.entity_id
_entity_poly.type
_entity_poly.pdbx_seq_one_letter_code
_entity_poly.pdbx_strand_id
1 'polypeptide(L)'
;MSTSSLALNGVVSMKGWERYGVYPLVGELLNVREAGFFEVMYNPIFKTIMKALGLELDEEFTSTESLRYGRVIIMTAEQDHYGSYIKGLLINFLHMFWPSLLKLPSFLAELIAPLTIKATKESEEGKEKRVFYSLQEYEAWRESLRGNASGWAIEKDVACVYDEGKDYFENLLMQKKDFVWVDERDDEAIELAFSKKFEVGSLQSGMHLDHEEKLVTYSDFVDKELIPFSMLAVLQRSIPSMVDGLKPHQRKVLFSSFKRDDFIKEEIVANFANYVAEHSACPVCEPSAYHHDEQSLDSTIIEMAQAYVGSNNINLLLPRGLFGSRRLVRYQDFIMQCNFIL
;
A
#
# COMPACT_ATOMS: atom_id res chain seq x y z
N MET A 1 -8.73 -11.40 -0.35
CA MET A 1 -9.88 -10.48 -0.53
C MET A 1 -9.41 -9.03 -0.48
N SER A 2 -10.11 -8.08 -1.11
CA SER A 2 -9.78 -6.65 -0.98
C SER A 2 -10.32 -6.05 0.33
N THR A 3 -9.63 -5.05 0.89
CA THR A 3 -10.06 -4.29 2.09
C THR A 3 -11.46 -3.70 1.94
N SER A 4 -11.84 -3.31 0.72
CA SER A 4 -13.18 -2.83 0.41
C SER A 4 -14.27 -3.88 0.56
N SER A 5 -13.98 -5.14 0.20
CA SER A 5 -14.91 -6.25 0.41
C SER A 5 -15.08 -6.50 1.91
N LEU A 6 -13.98 -6.49 2.67
CA LEU A 6 -14.03 -6.65 4.12
C LEU A 6 -14.94 -5.61 4.79
N ALA A 7 -14.75 -4.33 4.45
CA ALA A 7 -15.58 -3.24 4.96
C ALA A 7 -17.06 -3.40 4.59
N LEU A 8 -17.35 -3.73 3.33
CA LEU A 8 -18.73 -3.91 2.86
C LEU A 8 -19.41 -5.06 3.60
N ASN A 9 -18.73 -6.20 3.73
CA ASN A 9 -19.26 -7.38 4.42
C ASN A 9 -19.49 -7.08 5.90
N GLY A 10 -18.58 -6.34 6.55
CA GLY A 10 -18.73 -5.86 7.92
C GLY A 10 -19.98 -5.03 8.14
N VAL A 11 -20.19 -4.01 7.29
CA VAL A 11 -21.37 -3.14 7.34
C VAL A 11 -22.66 -3.92 7.12
N VAL A 12 -22.68 -4.86 6.16
CA VAL A 12 -23.84 -5.71 5.89
C VAL A 12 -24.15 -6.63 7.08
N SER A 13 -23.14 -7.28 7.66
CA SER A 13 -23.28 -8.20 8.80
C SER A 13 -23.85 -7.53 10.06
N MET A 14 -23.48 -6.28 10.33
CA MET A 14 -24.02 -5.51 11.46
C MET A 14 -25.38 -4.88 11.21
N LYS A 15 -25.91 -4.95 9.97
CA LYS A 15 -27.04 -4.13 9.51
C LYS A 15 -26.78 -2.63 9.68
N GLY A 16 -25.55 -2.20 9.38
CA GLY A 16 -25.07 -0.84 9.60
C GLY A 16 -25.28 0.15 8.44
N TRP A 17 -26.00 -0.24 7.38
CA TRP A 17 -26.14 0.55 6.14
C TRP A 17 -26.79 1.93 6.34
N GLU A 18 -27.51 2.15 7.45
CA GLU A 18 -28.09 3.45 7.79
C GLU A 18 -27.04 4.47 8.29
N ARG A 19 -25.88 3.99 8.75
CA ARG A 19 -24.85 4.82 9.41
C ARG A 19 -23.48 4.76 8.76
N TYR A 20 -23.20 3.74 7.94
CA TYR A 20 -21.88 3.51 7.35
C TYR A 20 -21.99 3.40 5.83
N GLY A 21 -21.14 4.17 5.13
CA GLY A 21 -20.88 4.05 3.69
C GLY A 21 -19.46 3.55 3.45
N VAL A 22 -19.26 2.74 2.41
CA VAL A 22 -17.94 2.22 2.02
C VAL A 22 -17.63 2.69 0.60
N TYR A 23 -16.45 3.30 0.42
CA TYR A 23 -15.98 3.73 -0.89
C TYR A 23 -14.54 3.26 -1.13
N PRO A 24 -14.29 2.40 -2.14
CA PRO A 24 -12.93 1.98 -2.48
C PRO A 24 -12.20 3.10 -3.22
N LEU A 25 -11.03 3.49 -2.73
CA LEU A 25 -10.11 4.35 -3.48
C LEU A 25 -9.37 3.49 -4.50
N VAL A 26 -9.51 3.83 -5.78
CA VAL A 26 -8.85 3.13 -6.89
C VAL A 26 -7.98 4.12 -7.64
N GLY A 27 -6.67 3.82 -7.72
CA GLY A 27 -5.67 4.64 -8.40
C GLY A 27 -4.69 5.32 -7.45
N GLU A 28 -3.75 6.07 -8.03
CA GLU A 28 -2.74 6.82 -7.29
C GLU A 28 -3.31 8.16 -6.80
N LEU A 29 -3.19 8.40 -5.50
CA LEU A 29 -3.47 9.72 -4.93
C LEU A 29 -2.32 10.66 -5.25
N LEU A 30 -2.69 11.89 -5.63
CA LEU A 30 -1.74 12.93 -6.00
C LEU A 30 -1.38 13.78 -4.79
N ASN A 31 -0.12 14.21 -4.67
CA ASN A 31 0.26 15.22 -3.68
C ASN A 31 -0.29 16.59 -4.11
N VAL A 32 -1.38 17.02 -3.48
CA VAL A 32 -2.10 18.24 -3.87
C VAL A 32 -1.34 19.54 -3.64
N ARG A 33 -0.29 19.52 -2.79
CA ARG A 33 0.57 20.69 -2.56
C ARG A 33 1.57 20.93 -3.68
N GLU A 34 1.84 19.90 -4.48
CA GLU A 34 2.78 19.98 -5.62
C GLU A 34 2.05 20.01 -6.96
N ALA A 35 0.82 19.52 -7.00
CA ALA A 35 -0.01 19.48 -8.19
C ALA A 35 -0.63 20.83 -8.52
N GLY A 36 -0.90 21.05 -9.81
CA GLY A 36 -1.66 22.22 -10.24
C GLY A 36 -3.12 22.14 -9.78
N PHE A 37 -3.73 23.27 -9.45
CA PHE A 37 -5.14 23.33 -9.01
C PHE A 37 -6.09 22.54 -9.94
N PHE A 38 -5.95 22.71 -11.26
CA PHE A 38 -6.77 21.98 -12.22
C PHE A 38 -6.55 20.47 -12.18
N GLU A 39 -5.31 20.02 -12.00
CA GLU A 39 -4.97 18.60 -11.93
C GLU A 39 -5.66 17.94 -10.73
N VAL A 40 -5.68 18.63 -9.59
CA VAL A 40 -6.37 18.18 -8.37
C VAL A 40 -7.89 18.17 -8.57
N MET A 41 -8.46 19.25 -9.10
CA MET A 41 -9.91 19.40 -9.26
C MET A 41 -10.52 18.48 -10.31
N TYR A 42 -9.77 18.15 -11.37
CA TYR A 42 -10.20 17.20 -12.40
C TYR A 42 -9.84 15.75 -12.07
N ASN A 43 -9.11 15.49 -10.98
CA ASN A 43 -8.84 14.13 -10.54
C ASN A 43 -10.16 13.44 -10.12
N PRO A 44 -10.51 12.29 -10.71
CA PRO A 44 -11.77 11.62 -10.44
C PRO A 44 -11.90 11.13 -8.99
N ILE A 45 -10.78 10.83 -8.32
CA ILE A 45 -10.75 10.37 -6.94
C ILE A 45 -11.16 11.52 -6.01
N PHE A 46 -10.48 12.66 -6.09
CA PHE A 46 -10.80 13.82 -5.25
C PHE A 46 -12.22 14.34 -5.51
N LYS A 47 -12.64 14.41 -6.77
CA LYS A 47 -14.01 14.80 -7.13
C LYS A 47 -15.05 13.87 -6.51
N THR A 48 -14.76 12.57 -6.44
CA THR A 48 -15.67 11.61 -5.81
C THR A 48 -15.69 11.74 -4.30
N ILE A 49 -14.54 11.93 -3.66
CA ILE A 49 -14.43 12.20 -2.21
C ILE A 49 -15.22 13.46 -1.84
N MET A 50 -15.01 14.57 -2.57
CA MET A 50 -15.73 15.83 -2.37
C MET A 50 -17.24 15.62 -2.48
N LYS A 51 -17.69 14.93 -3.53
CA LYS A 51 -19.12 14.66 -3.75
C LYS A 51 -19.71 13.73 -2.68
N ALA A 52 -18.96 12.73 -2.24
CA ALA A 52 -19.40 11.76 -1.24
C ALA A 52 -19.58 12.41 0.13
N LEU A 53 -18.65 13.28 0.52
CA LEU A 53 -18.70 14.02 1.79
C LEU A 53 -19.58 15.27 1.73
N GLY A 54 -19.84 15.80 0.53
CA GLY A 54 -20.56 17.06 0.35
C GLY A 54 -19.68 18.28 0.63
N LEU A 55 -18.40 18.21 0.26
CA LEU A 55 -17.44 19.29 0.45
C LEU A 55 -17.56 20.33 -0.66
N GLU A 56 -17.69 21.60 -0.27
CA GLU A 56 -17.62 22.76 -1.16
C GLU A 56 -16.29 23.49 -0.97
N LEU A 57 -15.73 24.04 -2.05
CA LEU A 57 -14.48 24.81 -1.98
C LEU A 57 -14.73 26.15 -1.29
N ASP A 58 -13.69 26.67 -0.63
CA ASP A 58 -13.70 27.96 0.07
C ASP A 58 -14.68 28.06 1.27
N GLU A 59 -15.20 26.92 1.75
CA GLU A 59 -16.03 26.86 2.96
C GLU A 59 -15.19 26.50 4.20
N GLU A 60 -15.36 27.26 5.28
CA GLU A 60 -14.80 26.91 6.58
C GLU A 60 -15.82 26.13 7.41
N PHE A 61 -15.51 24.86 7.69
CA PHE A 61 -16.36 23.99 8.49
C PHE A 61 -16.05 24.16 9.97
N THR A 62 -17.06 24.57 10.75
CA THR A 62 -17.03 24.61 12.23
C THR A 62 -17.80 23.44 12.87
N SER A 63 -18.64 22.77 12.10
CA SER A 63 -19.37 21.56 12.47
C SER A 63 -19.48 20.63 11.27
N THR A 64 -19.84 19.37 11.53
CA THR A 64 -20.06 18.37 10.48
C THR A 64 -21.53 18.28 10.03
N GLU A 65 -22.38 19.23 10.43
CA GLU A 65 -23.83 19.16 10.18
C GLU A 65 -24.20 19.42 8.72
N SER A 66 -23.40 20.24 8.01
CA SER A 66 -23.57 20.49 6.57
C SER A 66 -23.06 19.34 5.70
N LEU A 67 -22.22 18.47 6.25
CA LEU A 67 -21.63 17.35 5.53
C LEU A 67 -22.61 16.17 5.43
N ARG A 68 -22.48 15.38 4.36
CA ARG A 68 -23.24 14.14 4.18
C ARG A 68 -22.85 13.05 5.19
N TYR A 69 -21.61 13.09 5.67
CA TYR A 69 -21.06 12.18 6.66
C TYR A 69 -20.35 12.97 7.74
N GLY A 70 -20.63 12.63 9.00
CA GLY A 70 -20.02 13.29 10.15
C GLY A 70 -18.61 12.80 10.49
N ARG A 71 -18.19 11.65 9.95
CA ARG A 71 -16.88 11.05 10.20
C ARG A 71 -16.37 10.32 8.97
N VAL A 72 -15.05 10.27 8.84
CA VAL A 72 -14.33 9.55 7.79
C VAL A 72 -13.41 8.54 8.46
N ILE A 73 -13.58 7.26 8.14
CA ILE A 73 -12.70 6.18 8.60
C ILE A 73 -11.84 5.76 7.41
N ILE A 74 -10.52 5.96 7.52
CA ILE A 74 -9.56 5.43 6.56
C ILE A 74 -9.21 4.01 6.98
N MET A 75 -9.53 3.04 6.12
CA MET A 75 -9.27 1.63 6.37
C MET A 75 -8.12 1.13 5.49
N THR A 76 -7.06 0.62 6.12
CA THR A 76 -5.87 0.05 5.46
C THR A 76 -5.57 -1.33 6.03
N ALA A 77 -4.84 -2.18 5.30
CA ALA A 77 -4.37 -3.45 5.88
C ALA A 77 -3.05 -3.25 6.63
N GLU A 78 -2.83 -4.02 7.69
CA GLU A 78 -1.63 -3.93 8.54
C GLU A 78 -0.30 -4.15 7.78
N GLN A 79 -0.33 -4.90 6.67
CA GLN A 79 0.85 -5.15 5.83
C GLN A 79 1.04 -4.10 4.71
N ASP A 80 0.14 -3.13 4.60
CA ASP A 80 0.23 -2.09 3.59
C ASP A 80 1.20 -1.01 4.07
N HIS A 81 2.50 -1.19 3.79
CA HIS A 81 3.48 -0.11 3.93
C HIS A 81 3.10 1.14 3.11
N TYR A 82 2.29 0.95 2.06
CA TYR A 82 1.70 2.03 1.26
C TYR A 82 0.43 2.63 1.89
N GLY A 83 -0.16 1.95 2.86
CA GLY A 83 -1.34 2.41 3.61
C GLY A 83 -1.06 3.69 4.38
N SER A 84 0.07 3.77 5.10
CA SER A 84 0.51 4.99 5.79
C SER A 84 0.70 6.15 4.83
N TYR A 85 1.25 5.89 3.65
CA TYR A 85 1.43 6.90 2.61
C TYR A 85 0.10 7.39 2.03
N ILE A 86 -0.84 6.49 1.72
CA ILE A 86 -2.22 6.84 1.30
C ILE A 86 -2.93 7.67 2.38
N LYS A 87 -2.85 7.26 3.65
CA LYS A 87 -3.41 8.00 4.78
C LYS A 87 -2.86 9.42 4.82
N GLY A 88 -1.54 9.55 4.71
CA GLY A 88 -0.87 10.84 4.67
C GLY A 88 -1.34 11.72 3.50
N LEU A 89 -1.47 11.17 2.29
CA LEU A 89 -1.97 11.93 1.13
C LEU A 89 -3.42 12.41 1.31
N LEU A 90 -4.29 11.60 1.92
CA LEU A 90 -5.66 12.01 2.24
C LEU A 90 -5.69 13.10 3.32
N ILE A 91 -4.87 12.98 4.36
CA ILE A 91 -4.72 14.00 5.39
C ILE A 91 -4.22 15.30 4.76
N ASN A 92 -3.20 15.23 3.89
CA ASN A 92 -2.67 16.38 3.17
C ASN A 92 -3.72 17.03 2.26
N PHE A 93 -4.53 16.23 1.57
CA PHE A 93 -5.65 16.73 0.77
C PHE A 93 -6.65 17.53 1.62
N LEU A 94 -7.12 16.95 2.73
CA LEU A 94 -8.05 17.63 3.63
C LEU A 94 -7.41 18.85 4.28
N HIS A 95 -6.13 18.78 4.64
CA HIS A 95 -5.39 19.87 5.25
C HIS A 95 -5.24 21.08 4.32
N MET A 96 -4.98 20.83 3.03
CA MET A 96 -4.75 21.91 2.07
C MET A 96 -6.03 22.71 1.79
N PHE A 97 -7.15 22.01 1.60
CA PHE A 97 -8.42 22.66 1.21
C PHE A 97 -9.31 23.02 2.41
N TRP A 98 -9.33 22.19 3.47
CA TRP A 98 -10.23 22.33 4.62
C TRP A 98 -9.52 22.01 5.94
N PRO A 99 -8.51 22.78 6.35
CA PRO A 99 -7.79 22.54 7.60
C PRO A 99 -8.70 22.59 8.83
N SER A 100 -9.81 23.33 8.76
CA SER A 100 -10.80 23.41 9.85
C SER A 100 -11.47 22.06 10.14
N LEU A 101 -11.61 21.18 9.15
CA LEU A 101 -12.19 19.84 9.35
C LEU A 101 -11.28 18.93 10.18
N LEU A 102 -9.96 19.04 10.00
CA LEU A 102 -9.00 18.25 10.78
C LEU A 102 -8.95 18.71 12.24
N LYS A 103 -9.31 19.96 12.51
CA LYS A 103 -9.43 20.50 13.88
C LYS A 103 -10.69 20.00 14.61
N LEU A 104 -11.67 19.45 13.89
CA LEU A 104 -12.86 18.89 14.52
C LEU A 104 -12.53 17.56 15.21
N PRO A 105 -12.93 17.39 16.49
CA PRO A 105 -12.59 16.19 17.23
C PRO A 105 -13.21 14.95 16.60
N SER A 106 -12.38 13.93 16.34
CA SER A 106 -12.81 12.63 15.81
C SER A 106 -13.53 12.68 14.46
N PHE A 107 -13.26 13.71 13.63
CA PHE A 107 -13.73 13.71 12.25
C PHE A 107 -13.04 12.61 11.43
N LEU A 108 -11.72 12.52 11.54
CA LEU A 108 -10.91 11.50 10.88
C LEU A 108 -10.55 10.39 11.87
N ALA A 109 -10.72 9.14 11.44
CA ALA A 109 -10.28 7.98 12.19
C ALA A 109 -9.57 7.00 11.26
N GLU A 110 -8.73 6.17 11.85
CA GLU A 110 -8.04 5.07 11.21
C GLU A 110 -8.60 3.74 11.69
N LEU A 111 -8.71 2.80 10.75
CA LEU A 111 -9.00 1.42 11.03
C LEU A 111 -7.99 0.53 10.33
N ILE A 112 -7.11 -0.10 11.11
CA ILE A 112 -6.18 -1.10 10.60
C ILE A 112 -6.88 -2.45 10.60
N ALA A 113 -7.06 -3.04 9.42
CA ALA A 113 -7.51 -4.42 9.32
C ALA A 113 -6.35 -5.36 9.63
N PRO A 114 -6.48 -6.25 10.63
CA PRO A 114 -5.42 -7.20 10.95
C PRO A 114 -5.22 -8.19 9.79
N LEU A 115 -3.98 -8.64 9.63
CA LEU A 115 -3.67 -9.71 8.69
C LEU A 115 -4.17 -11.05 9.25
N THR A 116 -4.89 -11.82 8.44
CA THR A 116 -5.13 -13.23 8.76
C THR A 116 -4.12 -14.13 8.08
N ILE A 117 -3.47 -14.98 8.86
CA ILE A 117 -2.63 -16.06 8.37
C ILE A 117 -3.43 -17.35 8.49
N LYS A 118 -3.82 -17.93 7.37
CA LYS A 118 -4.56 -19.19 7.30
C LYS A 118 -3.58 -20.33 7.05
N ALA A 119 -3.48 -21.25 8.01
CA ALA A 119 -2.74 -22.49 7.84
C ALA A 119 -3.72 -23.62 7.55
N THR A 120 -3.56 -24.27 6.41
CA THR A 120 -4.40 -25.39 5.99
C THR A 120 -3.55 -26.65 5.82
N LYS A 121 -3.99 -27.76 6.40
CA LYS A 121 -3.38 -29.07 6.22
C LYS A 121 -4.43 -30.07 5.77
N GLU A 122 -4.15 -30.74 4.66
CA GLU A 122 -4.95 -31.88 4.21
C GLU A 122 -4.38 -33.15 4.83
N SER A 123 -5.22 -33.87 5.57
CA SER A 123 -4.91 -35.17 6.18
C SER A 123 -5.97 -36.19 5.77
N GLU A 124 -5.70 -37.50 5.93
CA GLU A 124 -6.65 -38.57 5.57
C GLU A 124 -7.99 -38.48 6.33
N GLU A 125 -8.02 -37.79 7.47
CA GLU A 125 -9.21 -37.58 8.32
C GLU A 125 -9.98 -36.28 8.01
N GLY A 126 -9.50 -35.44 7.09
CA GLY A 126 -10.14 -34.18 6.69
C GLY A 126 -9.18 -33.00 6.50
N LYS A 127 -9.76 -31.83 6.23
CA LYS A 127 -9.03 -30.57 6.01
C LYS A 127 -8.96 -29.76 7.32
N GLU A 128 -7.81 -29.77 8.00
CA GLU A 128 -7.57 -28.96 9.19
C GLU A 128 -7.25 -27.52 8.75
N LYS A 129 -8.00 -26.53 9.26
CA LYS A 129 -7.80 -25.11 8.98
C LYS A 129 -7.61 -24.36 10.31
N ARG A 130 -6.57 -23.52 10.36
CA ARG A 130 -6.30 -22.61 11.48
C ARG A 130 -6.09 -21.20 10.95
N VAL A 131 -6.60 -20.22 11.67
CA VAL A 131 -6.47 -18.80 11.33
C VAL A 131 -5.77 -18.09 12.48
N PHE A 132 -4.77 -17.27 12.18
CA PHE A 132 -4.03 -16.43 13.12
C PHE A 132 -4.24 -14.96 12.75
N TYR A 133 -4.35 -14.07 13.74
CA TYR A 133 -4.60 -12.64 13.52
C TYR A 133 -3.38 -11.77 13.80
N SER A 134 -2.27 -12.39 14.24
CA SER A 134 -0.99 -11.73 14.47
C SER A 134 0.16 -12.61 13.97
N LEU A 135 1.22 -11.97 13.47
CA LEU A 135 2.46 -12.66 13.11
C LEU A 135 3.06 -13.40 14.32
N GLN A 136 2.96 -12.81 15.51
CA GLN A 136 3.51 -13.40 16.74
C GLN A 136 2.78 -14.69 17.12
N GLU A 137 1.44 -14.72 17.01
CA GLU A 137 0.63 -15.92 17.26
C GLU A 137 0.99 -17.04 16.29
N TYR A 138 1.14 -16.68 15.02
CA TYR A 138 1.55 -17.61 13.97
C TYR A 138 2.97 -18.15 14.21
N GLU A 139 3.93 -17.31 14.59
CA GLU A 139 5.29 -17.72 14.87
C GLU A 139 5.37 -18.65 16.08
N ALA A 140 4.69 -18.31 17.18
CA ALA A 140 4.60 -19.16 18.36
C ALA A 140 3.97 -20.53 18.04
N TRP A 141 2.92 -20.55 17.22
CA TRP A 141 2.33 -21.79 16.72
C TRP A 141 3.31 -22.57 15.84
N ARG A 142 4.01 -21.91 14.92
CA ARG A 142 4.99 -22.53 14.02
C ARG A 142 6.14 -23.16 14.82
N GLU A 143 6.62 -22.47 15.86
CA GLU A 143 7.65 -22.98 16.76
C GLU A 143 7.16 -24.18 17.59
N SER A 144 5.89 -24.17 18.02
CA SER A 144 5.29 -25.29 18.74
C SER A 144 5.27 -26.60 17.94
N LEU A 145 5.27 -26.50 16.60
CA LEU A 145 5.21 -27.65 15.69
C LEU A 145 6.56 -28.34 15.43
N ARG A 146 7.69 -27.80 15.94
CA ARG A 146 9.03 -28.42 15.97
C ARG A 146 9.44 -29.22 14.72
N GLY A 147 9.12 -28.72 13.51
CA GLY A 147 9.54 -29.32 12.23
C GLY A 147 8.45 -30.01 11.40
N ASN A 148 7.22 -30.18 11.91
CA ASN A 148 6.07 -30.66 11.12
C ASN A 148 5.36 -29.54 10.31
N ALA A 149 5.98 -28.37 10.19
CA ALA A 149 5.42 -27.21 9.51
C ALA A 149 5.39 -27.35 7.97
N SER A 150 6.19 -28.25 7.38
CA SER A 150 6.28 -28.43 5.93
C SER A 150 5.02 -29.01 5.28
N GLY A 151 4.14 -29.65 6.06
CA GLY A 151 2.87 -30.21 5.57
C GLY A 151 1.69 -29.23 5.58
N TRP A 152 1.92 -27.97 5.96
CA TRP A 152 0.88 -26.94 6.03
C TRP A 152 1.01 -25.96 4.86
N ALA A 153 -0.08 -25.78 4.11
CA ALA A 153 -0.22 -24.68 3.17
C ALA A 153 -0.55 -23.41 3.95
N ILE A 154 0.27 -22.38 3.83
CA ILE A 154 0.11 -21.10 4.53
C ILE A 154 -0.35 -20.06 3.53
N GLU A 155 -1.56 -19.55 3.71
CA GLU A 155 -2.14 -18.48 2.93
C GLU A 155 -2.23 -17.23 3.81
N LYS A 156 -1.62 -16.13 3.38
CA LYS A 156 -1.82 -14.83 4.03
C LYS A 156 -2.94 -14.12 3.28
N ASP A 157 -3.98 -13.71 3.98
CA ASP A 157 -5.08 -12.94 3.40
C ASP A 157 -5.52 -11.84 4.36
N VAL A 158 -6.11 -10.78 3.81
CA VAL A 158 -6.87 -9.82 4.61
C VAL A 158 -8.01 -10.56 5.27
N ALA A 159 -8.21 -10.34 6.58
CA ALA A 159 -9.24 -11.01 7.37
C ALA A 159 -10.59 -11.03 6.62
N CYS A 160 -11.27 -12.17 6.63
CA CYS A 160 -12.54 -12.34 5.93
C CYS A 160 -13.68 -12.37 6.95
N VAL A 161 -14.47 -11.30 7.07
CA VAL A 161 -15.63 -11.23 8.00
C VAL A 161 -16.67 -12.33 7.77
N TYR A 162 -16.76 -12.91 6.56
CA TYR A 162 -17.84 -13.84 6.22
C TYR A 162 -17.90 -15.10 7.10
N ASP A 163 -16.78 -15.58 7.62
CA ASP A 163 -16.76 -16.78 8.48
C ASP A 163 -16.88 -16.47 9.99
N GLU A 164 -16.67 -15.21 10.40
CA GLU A 164 -16.43 -14.84 11.81
C GLU A 164 -17.54 -13.97 12.43
N GLY A 165 -18.57 -13.62 11.64
CA GLY A 165 -19.82 -13.05 12.15
C GLY A 165 -19.78 -11.56 12.48
N LYS A 166 -20.93 -11.07 12.96
CA LYS A 166 -21.19 -9.66 13.29
C LYS A 166 -20.22 -9.10 14.35
N ASP A 167 -19.88 -9.93 15.34
CA ASP A 167 -19.11 -9.52 16.51
C ASP A 167 -17.66 -9.17 16.17
N TYR A 168 -17.08 -9.80 15.14
CA TYR A 168 -15.74 -9.49 14.66
C TYR A 168 -15.62 -8.04 14.17
N PHE A 169 -16.55 -7.60 13.32
CA PHE A 169 -16.47 -6.26 12.76
C PHE A 169 -16.85 -5.18 13.79
N GLU A 170 -17.72 -5.50 14.76
CA GLU A 170 -17.98 -4.61 15.90
C GLU A 170 -16.71 -4.44 16.76
N ASN A 171 -15.99 -5.52 17.04
CA ASN A 171 -14.71 -5.47 17.75
C ASN A 171 -13.64 -4.71 16.95
N LEU A 172 -13.59 -4.90 15.64
CA LEU A 172 -12.69 -4.18 14.75
C LEU A 172 -12.96 -2.66 14.83
N LEU A 173 -14.22 -2.24 14.73
CA LEU A 173 -14.58 -0.83 14.88
C LEU A 173 -14.25 -0.26 16.27
N MET A 174 -14.22 -1.09 17.31
CA MET A 174 -13.81 -0.68 18.66
C MET A 174 -12.30 -0.46 18.80
N GLN A 175 -11.52 -1.01 17.87
CA GLN A 175 -10.07 -0.82 17.74
C GLN A 175 -9.70 0.37 16.84
N LYS A 176 -10.68 1.10 16.29
CA LYS A 176 -10.40 2.30 15.51
C LYS A 176 -9.60 3.32 16.34
N LYS A 177 -8.72 4.04 15.67
CA LYS A 177 -7.93 5.13 16.26
C LYS A 177 -8.45 6.46 15.76
N ASP A 178 -8.79 7.38 16.64
CA ASP A 178 -9.24 8.72 16.23
C ASP A 178 -8.04 9.66 16.10
N PHE A 179 -8.00 10.43 15.01
CA PHE A 179 -7.03 11.52 14.87
C PHE A 179 -7.48 12.73 15.67
N VAL A 180 -6.53 13.36 16.35
CA VAL A 180 -6.76 14.55 17.17
C VAL A 180 -5.78 15.64 16.81
N TRP A 181 -6.31 16.83 16.55
CA TRP A 181 -5.53 18.06 16.44
C TRP A 181 -5.31 18.66 17.82
N VAL A 182 -4.05 18.83 18.21
CA VAL A 182 -3.67 19.35 19.54
C VAL A 182 -3.14 20.77 19.44
N ASP A 183 -2.17 21.02 18.57
CA ASP A 183 -1.46 22.29 18.49
C ASP A 183 -1.01 22.64 17.06
N GLU A 184 -0.33 23.77 16.89
CA GLU A 184 0.19 24.21 15.60
C GLU A 184 1.31 23.32 15.06
N ARG A 185 1.92 22.44 15.88
CA ARG A 185 2.94 21.50 15.38
C ARG A 185 2.33 20.44 14.47
N ASP A 186 1.05 20.13 14.63
CA ASP A 186 0.33 19.24 13.73
C ASP A 186 0.24 19.85 12.31
N ASP A 187 0.04 21.17 12.20
CA ASP A 187 0.05 21.91 10.93
C ASP A 187 1.44 21.85 10.27
N GLU A 188 2.46 22.22 11.04
CA GLU A 188 3.85 22.25 10.58
C GLU A 188 4.34 20.86 10.15
N ALA A 189 3.99 19.81 10.90
CA ALA A 189 4.37 18.44 10.58
C ALA A 189 3.76 17.96 9.26
N ILE A 190 2.46 18.19 9.04
CA ILE A 190 1.79 17.83 7.78
C ILE A 190 2.39 18.62 6.63
N GLU A 191 2.59 19.92 6.78
CA GLU A 191 3.19 20.74 5.73
C GLU A 191 4.61 20.28 5.39
N LEU A 192 5.44 20.04 6.39
CA LEU A 192 6.82 19.59 6.21
C LEU A 192 6.87 18.27 5.45
N ALA A 193 6.05 17.29 5.84
CA ALA A 193 6.03 15.95 5.25
C ALA A 193 5.68 15.92 3.76
N PHE A 194 4.87 16.88 3.29
CA PHE A 194 4.43 16.94 1.88
C PHE A 194 5.05 18.10 1.09
N SER A 195 5.96 18.85 1.69
CA SER A 195 6.71 19.93 1.04
C SER A 195 7.99 19.42 0.35
N LYS A 196 8.45 20.15 -0.67
CA LYS A 196 9.74 19.89 -1.35
C LYS A 196 10.98 20.08 -0.46
N LYS A 197 10.82 20.64 0.73
CA LYS A 197 11.93 21.03 1.63
C LYS A 197 12.26 19.97 2.67
N PHE A 198 11.62 18.80 2.60
CA PHE A 198 11.87 17.75 3.57
C PHE A 198 13.33 17.25 3.48
N GLU A 199 14.10 17.41 4.56
CA GLU A 199 15.47 16.94 4.67
C GLU A 199 15.55 15.63 5.44
N VAL A 200 16.09 14.60 4.79
CA VAL A 200 16.18 13.20 5.28
C VAL A 200 17.07 13.03 6.52
N GLY A 201 17.94 14.01 6.81
CA GLY A 201 18.99 13.90 7.83
C GLY A 201 18.52 13.96 9.28
N SER A 202 17.27 14.31 9.55
CA SER A 202 16.70 14.42 10.90
C SER A 202 16.14 13.11 11.45
N LEU A 203 16.12 12.03 10.66
CA LEU A 203 15.44 10.80 11.03
C LEU A 203 16.26 9.96 12.04
N GLN A 204 15.80 9.93 13.29
CA GLN A 204 16.28 8.95 14.26
C GLN A 204 15.60 7.61 14.01
N SER A 205 16.40 6.59 13.70
CA SER A 205 15.91 5.22 13.53
C SER A 205 15.37 4.69 14.88
N GLY A 206 14.11 4.23 14.93
CA GLY A 206 13.57 3.48 16.06
C GLY A 206 12.25 4.00 16.66
N MET A 207 11.71 5.13 16.22
CA MET A 207 10.41 5.61 16.69
C MET A 207 9.29 4.83 15.98
N HIS A 208 8.53 4.05 16.75
CA HIS A 208 7.34 3.36 16.28
C HIS A 208 6.13 3.94 17.03
N LEU A 209 4.99 4.04 16.34
CA LEU A 209 3.74 4.43 16.98
C LEU A 209 3.30 3.31 17.94
N ASP A 210 2.85 3.68 19.14
CA ASP A 210 2.27 2.70 20.04
C ASP A 210 0.92 2.23 19.47
N HIS A 211 0.77 0.92 19.28
CA HIS A 211 -0.43 0.36 18.70
C HIS A 211 -1.60 0.29 19.70
N GLU A 212 -1.36 0.45 21.00
CA GLU A 212 -2.42 0.37 22.03
C GLU A 212 -3.24 1.66 22.18
N GLU A 213 -2.70 2.81 21.77
CA GLU A 213 -3.38 4.10 21.92
C GLU A 213 -4.53 4.26 20.90
N LYS A 214 -5.72 4.66 21.42
CA LYS A 214 -6.92 4.93 20.61
C LYS A 214 -6.98 6.34 20.03
N LEU A 215 -6.12 7.23 20.50
CA LEU A 215 -6.03 8.61 20.01
C LEU A 215 -4.64 8.79 19.43
N VAL A 216 -4.57 9.36 18.23
CA VAL A 216 -3.30 9.61 17.53
C VAL A 216 -3.25 11.07 17.12
N THR A 217 -2.17 11.75 17.45
CA THR A 217 -1.94 13.13 16.98
C THR A 217 -1.43 13.12 15.54
N TYR A 218 -1.67 14.18 14.78
CA TYR A 218 -1.20 14.25 13.40
C TYR A 218 0.34 14.30 13.33
N SER A 219 0.98 15.01 14.25
CA SER A 219 2.44 15.03 14.41
C SER A 219 3.00 13.65 14.73
N ASP A 220 2.43 12.92 15.69
CA ASP A 220 2.86 11.55 16.00
C ASP A 220 2.70 10.61 14.80
N PHE A 221 1.58 10.73 14.08
CA PHE A 221 1.37 9.96 12.85
C PHE A 221 2.43 10.28 11.80
N VAL A 222 2.75 11.56 11.58
CA VAL A 222 3.77 11.96 10.60
C VAL A 222 5.14 11.41 11.00
N ASP A 223 5.57 11.65 12.24
CA ASP A 223 6.94 11.35 12.69
C ASP A 223 7.18 9.87 12.97
N LYS A 224 6.20 9.17 13.54
CA LYS A 224 6.35 7.78 13.99
C LYS A 224 5.81 6.76 13.01
N GLU A 225 4.97 7.17 12.06
CA GLU A 225 4.38 6.28 11.07
C GLU A 225 4.73 6.70 9.64
N LEU A 226 4.21 7.83 9.16
CA LEU A 226 4.34 8.24 7.76
C LEU A 226 5.80 8.30 7.31
N ILE A 227 6.67 9.00 8.04
CA ILE A 227 8.04 9.22 7.61
C ILE A 227 8.87 7.93 7.67
N PRO A 228 8.91 7.17 8.79
CA PRO A 228 9.61 5.89 8.83
C PRO A 228 9.16 4.94 7.72
N PHE A 229 7.85 4.82 7.47
CA PHE A 229 7.36 3.91 6.44
C PHE A 229 7.62 4.43 5.02
N SER A 230 7.34 5.70 4.73
CA SER A 230 7.50 6.27 3.39
C SER A 230 8.98 6.37 3.00
N MET A 231 9.83 6.91 3.88
CA MET A 231 11.25 7.08 3.54
C MET A 231 11.99 5.76 3.54
N LEU A 232 11.81 4.91 4.55
CA LEU A 232 12.55 3.64 4.58
C LEU A 232 12.11 2.74 3.42
N ALA A 233 10.81 2.57 3.17
CA ALA A 233 10.34 1.68 2.12
C ALA A 233 10.62 2.22 0.71
N VAL A 234 10.41 3.52 0.47
CA VAL A 234 10.67 4.12 -0.86
C VAL A 234 12.16 4.20 -1.13
N LEU A 235 12.98 4.70 -0.20
CA LEU A 235 14.42 4.83 -0.43
C LEU A 235 15.07 3.47 -0.60
N GLN A 236 14.74 2.47 0.24
CA GLN A 236 15.31 1.13 0.12
C GLN A 236 14.94 0.45 -1.21
N ARG A 237 13.72 0.66 -1.72
CA ARG A 237 13.27 0.05 -2.98
C ARG A 237 13.70 0.82 -4.22
N SER A 238 13.93 2.13 -4.09
CA SER A 238 14.17 3.02 -5.23
C SER A 238 15.63 3.33 -5.47
N ILE A 239 16.47 3.31 -4.42
CA ILE A 239 17.90 3.61 -4.51
C ILE A 239 18.68 2.28 -4.61
N PRO A 240 19.54 2.12 -5.63
CA PRO A 240 20.39 0.94 -5.75
C PRO A 240 21.50 0.93 -4.70
N SER A 241 22.00 -0.26 -4.35
CA SER A 241 23.20 -0.37 -3.51
C SER A 241 24.45 0.00 -4.31
N MET A 242 25.42 0.65 -3.67
CA MET A 242 26.69 1.00 -4.30
C MET A 242 27.53 -0.21 -4.70
N VAL A 243 27.30 -1.38 -4.07
CA VAL A 243 28.14 -2.57 -4.26
C VAL A 243 27.82 -3.29 -5.57
N ASP A 244 26.52 -3.43 -5.88
CA ASP A 244 26.04 -4.15 -7.06
C ASP A 244 25.37 -3.23 -8.09
N GLY A 245 25.01 -2.00 -7.71
CA GLY A 245 24.26 -1.08 -8.56
C GLY A 245 22.79 -1.48 -8.73
N LEU A 246 22.27 -2.41 -7.91
CA LEU A 246 20.94 -3.00 -8.08
C LEU A 246 19.99 -2.58 -6.97
N LYS A 247 18.73 -2.35 -7.37
CA LYS A 247 17.59 -2.20 -6.46
C LYS A 247 17.16 -3.58 -5.93
N PRO A 248 16.43 -3.66 -4.79
CA PRO A 248 16.02 -4.94 -4.22
C PRO A 248 15.24 -5.86 -5.17
N HIS A 249 14.32 -5.34 -6.01
CA HIS A 249 13.62 -6.15 -7.03
C HIS A 249 14.60 -6.78 -8.00
N GLN A 250 15.51 -5.97 -8.55
CA GLN A 250 16.50 -6.42 -9.53
C GLN A 250 17.41 -7.52 -8.93
N ARG A 251 17.79 -7.36 -7.66
CA ARG A 251 18.55 -8.38 -6.93
C ARG A 251 17.76 -9.67 -6.74
N LYS A 252 16.46 -9.59 -6.42
CA LYS A 252 15.57 -10.77 -6.31
C LYS A 252 15.44 -11.51 -7.64
N VAL A 253 15.32 -10.78 -8.75
CA VAL A 253 15.30 -11.36 -10.11
C VAL A 253 16.59 -12.15 -10.37
N LEU A 254 17.76 -11.53 -10.19
CA LEU A 254 19.04 -12.22 -10.42
C LEU A 254 19.28 -13.40 -9.48
N PHE A 255 18.95 -13.24 -8.20
CA PHE A 255 19.07 -14.31 -7.22
C PHE A 255 18.24 -15.53 -7.64
N SER A 256 16.99 -15.32 -8.04
CA SER A 256 16.12 -16.38 -8.53
C SER A 256 16.63 -17.00 -9.84
N SER A 257 17.27 -16.22 -10.72
CA SER A 257 17.95 -16.78 -11.90
C SER A 257 19.10 -17.69 -11.50
N PHE A 258 19.95 -17.28 -10.54
CA PHE A 258 21.08 -18.09 -10.08
C PHE A 258 20.67 -19.32 -9.28
N LYS A 259 19.51 -19.28 -8.60
CA LYS A 259 18.97 -20.39 -7.83
C LYS A 259 18.47 -21.54 -8.71
N ARG A 260 18.15 -21.28 -9.97
CA ARG A 260 17.71 -22.31 -10.91
C ARG A 260 18.89 -23.04 -11.52
N ASP A 261 18.84 -24.37 -11.49
CA ASP A 261 19.83 -25.24 -12.13
C ASP A 261 19.82 -25.10 -13.67
N ASP A 262 18.69 -24.65 -14.24
CA ASP A 262 18.42 -24.53 -15.68
C ASP A 262 18.60 -23.09 -16.23
N PHE A 263 19.55 -22.30 -15.72
CA PHE A 263 19.77 -20.89 -16.10
C PHE A 263 19.93 -20.63 -17.62
N ILE A 264 20.28 -21.65 -18.40
CA ILE A 264 20.54 -21.54 -19.85
C ILE A 264 19.24 -21.64 -20.68
N LYS A 265 18.15 -22.18 -20.13
CA LYS A 265 16.91 -22.36 -20.89
C LYS A 265 16.15 -21.05 -21.02
N GLU A 266 15.66 -20.81 -22.24
CA GLU A 266 14.80 -19.66 -22.52
C GLU A 266 13.41 -19.88 -21.90
N GLU A 267 12.84 -18.83 -21.31
CA GLU A 267 11.51 -18.86 -20.71
C GLU A 267 10.75 -17.57 -20.96
N ILE A 268 9.42 -17.67 -20.97
CA ILE A 268 8.51 -16.53 -21.09
C ILE A 268 8.60 -15.69 -19.80
N VAL A 269 8.71 -14.37 -19.96
CA VAL A 269 8.87 -13.40 -18.85
C VAL A 269 7.83 -13.61 -17.76
N ALA A 270 6.54 -13.76 -18.10
CA ALA A 270 5.47 -13.96 -17.12
C ALA A 270 5.68 -15.22 -16.26
N ASN A 271 6.12 -16.33 -16.85
CA ASN A 271 6.38 -17.56 -16.10
C ASN A 271 7.59 -17.37 -15.17
N PHE A 272 8.62 -16.68 -15.64
CA PHE A 272 9.78 -16.38 -14.83
C PHE A 272 9.44 -15.41 -13.70
N ALA A 273 8.61 -14.39 -13.93
CA ALA A 273 8.15 -13.47 -12.89
C ALA A 273 7.40 -14.21 -11.77
N ASN A 274 6.53 -15.16 -12.13
CA ASN A 274 5.85 -16.03 -11.17
C ASN A 274 6.85 -16.87 -10.36
N TYR A 275 7.84 -17.45 -11.02
CA TYR A 275 8.91 -18.18 -10.35
C TYR A 275 9.69 -17.29 -9.36
N VAL A 276 10.02 -16.05 -9.76
CA VAL A 276 10.71 -15.07 -8.89
C VAL A 276 9.82 -14.76 -7.68
N ALA A 277 8.53 -14.50 -7.87
CA ALA A 277 7.60 -14.22 -6.78
C ALA A 277 7.55 -15.36 -5.75
N GLU A 278 7.48 -16.61 -6.23
CA GLU A 278 7.47 -17.80 -5.38
C GLU A 278 8.80 -18.02 -4.63
N HIS A 279 9.94 -17.84 -5.31
CA HIS A 279 11.25 -18.27 -4.79
C HIS A 279 12.05 -17.16 -4.09
N SER A 280 11.64 -15.91 -4.23
CA SER A 280 12.23 -14.74 -3.56
C SER A 280 11.52 -14.35 -2.26
N ALA A 281 10.41 -15.03 -1.92
CA ALA A 281 9.75 -14.89 -0.63
C ALA A 281 10.65 -15.46 0.48
N CYS A 282 11.39 -14.60 1.19
CA CYS A 282 12.01 -15.00 2.45
C CYS A 282 10.94 -15.03 3.56
N PRO A 283 10.69 -16.17 4.23
CA PRO A 283 9.69 -16.25 5.30
C PRO A 283 10.10 -15.56 6.61
N VAL A 284 11.36 -15.14 6.74
CA VAL A 284 12.00 -14.71 8.00
C VAL A 284 12.57 -13.29 7.93
N CYS A 285 12.87 -12.79 6.73
CA CYS A 285 13.71 -11.61 6.58
C CYS A 285 12.92 -10.30 6.45
N GLU A 286 11.69 -10.36 5.94
CA GLU A 286 10.82 -9.20 5.82
C GLU A 286 9.36 -9.69 5.80
N PRO A 287 8.42 -9.05 6.52
CA PRO A 287 6.99 -9.24 6.26
C PRO A 287 6.63 -8.97 4.78
N SER A 288 7.48 -8.20 4.07
CA SER A 288 7.48 -7.99 2.62
C SER A 288 8.01 -9.18 1.80
N ALA A 289 7.42 -10.36 2.00
CA ALA A 289 7.15 -11.21 0.84
C ALA A 289 6.53 -10.32 -0.25
N TYR A 290 6.95 -10.46 -1.50
CA TYR A 290 6.59 -9.53 -2.57
C TYR A 290 5.06 -9.49 -2.75
N HIS A 291 4.40 -8.47 -2.19
CA HIS A 291 2.96 -8.20 -2.40
C HIS A 291 2.75 -7.10 -3.45
N HIS A 292 3.79 -6.75 -4.21
CA HIS A 292 3.65 -5.83 -5.35
C HIS A 292 3.19 -6.62 -6.57
N ASP A 293 2.24 -6.05 -7.30
CA ASP A 293 1.63 -6.63 -8.50
C ASP A 293 2.68 -7.31 -9.39
N GLU A 294 2.39 -8.54 -9.85
CA GLU A 294 3.23 -9.31 -10.77
C GLU A 294 3.66 -8.48 -12.00
N GLN A 295 2.81 -7.52 -12.42
CA GLN A 295 3.09 -6.55 -13.48
C GLN A 295 4.36 -5.70 -13.23
N SER A 296 4.70 -5.43 -11.97
CA SER A 296 5.91 -4.69 -11.59
C SER A 296 7.19 -5.53 -11.74
N LEU A 297 7.08 -6.85 -11.61
CA LEU A 297 8.21 -7.76 -11.81
C LEU A 297 8.44 -8.01 -13.31
N ASP A 298 7.38 -8.15 -14.09
CA ASP A 298 7.45 -8.24 -15.54
C ASP A 298 8.18 -7.04 -16.13
N SER A 299 7.79 -5.82 -15.74
CA SER A 299 8.44 -4.59 -16.20
C SER A 299 9.91 -4.53 -15.78
N THR A 300 10.22 -4.92 -14.53
CA THR A 300 11.61 -5.01 -14.04
C THR A 300 12.45 -5.95 -14.91
N ILE A 301 11.96 -7.16 -15.18
CA ILE A 301 12.67 -8.17 -15.98
C ILE A 301 12.89 -7.65 -17.41
N ILE A 302 11.88 -7.01 -17.99
CA ILE A 302 11.97 -6.41 -19.32
C ILE A 302 13.05 -5.32 -19.34
N GLU A 303 13.04 -4.39 -18.38
CA GLU A 303 14.03 -3.31 -18.26
C GLU A 303 15.47 -3.85 -18.11
N MET A 304 15.66 -4.90 -17.33
CA MET A 304 16.97 -5.54 -17.15
C MET A 304 17.49 -6.24 -18.41
N ALA A 305 16.60 -6.67 -19.31
CA ALA A 305 16.94 -7.34 -20.56
C ALA A 305 17.13 -6.38 -21.75
N GLN A 306 16.68 -5.12 -21.64
CA GLN A 306 16.73 -4.14 -22.74
C GLN A 306 18.16 -3.90 -23.25
N ALA A 307 18.35 -4.04 -24.58
CA ALA A 307 19.66 -3.89 -25.24
C ALA A 307 19.68 -2.84 -26.37
N TYR A 308 18.72 -1.91 -26.41
CA TYR A 308 18.74 -0.83 -27.40
C TYR A 308 19.65 0.33 -26.96
N VAL A 309 20.13 1.13 -27.91
CA VAL A 309 21.02 2.26 -27.60
C VAL A 309 20.34 3.25 -26.64
N GLY A 310 20.91 3.41 -25.45
CA GLY A 310 20.39 4.27 -24.38
C GLY A 310 19.70 3.53 -23.24
N SER A 311 19.61 2.19 -23.27
CA SER A 311 19.20 1.37 -22.11
C SER A 311 20.40 0.97 -21.25
N ASN A 312 20.76 -0.31 -21.23
CA ASN A 312 21.82 -0.88 -20.41
C ASN A 312 23.12 -0.98 -21.23
N ASN A 313 24.23 -0.53 -20.64
CA ASN A 313 25.56 -0.74 -21.24
C ASN A 313 25.90 -2.24 -21.32
N ILE A 314 25.49 -3.00 -20.30
CA ILE A 314 25.56 -4.46 -20.24
C ILE A 314 24.22 -4.93 -19.68
N ASN A 315 23.42 -5.58 -20.52
CA ASN A 315 22.18 -6.22 -20.09
C ASN A 315 22.50 -7.55 -19.40
N LEU A 316 21.99 -7.73 -18.18
CA LEU A 316 22.22 -8.94 -17.38
C LEU A 316 21.35 -10.12 -17.84
N LEU A 317 20.25 -9.83 -18.54
CA LEU A 317 19.34 -10.80 -19.15
C LEU A 317 19.35 -10.63 -20.67
N LEU A 318 19.23 -11.74 -21.42
CA LEU A 318 19.22 -11.70 -22.88
C LEU A 318 17.80 -11.40 -23.41
N PRO A 319 17.61 -10.37 -24.26
CA PRO A 319 16.31 -10.05 -24.83
C PRO A 319 15.96 -11.00 -25.97
N ARG A 320 15.30 -12.12 -25.66
CA ARG A 320 14.77 -13.07 -26.64
C ARG A 320 13.31 -12.74 -26.97
N GLY A 321 13.11 -11.76 -27.84
CA GLY A 321 11.77 -11.31 -28.25
C GLY A 321 11.66 -9.79 -28.36
N LEU A 322 10.46 -9.26 -28.17
CA LEU A 322 10.17 -7.82 -28.23
C LEU A 322 10.33 -7.17 -26.85
N PHE A 323 11.55 -6.75 -26.53
CA PHE A 323 11.89 -6.07 -25.27
C PHE A 323 11.96 -4.53 -25.43
N GLY A 324 11.11 -3.98 -26.30
CA GLY A 324 11.11 -2.55 -26.60
C GLY A 324 12.19 -2.12 -27.61
N SER A 325 12.08 -0.88 -28.07
CA SER A 325 13.04 -0.29 -29.00
C SER A 325 13.19 1.20 -28.74
N ARG A 326 14.32 1.76 -29.19
CA ARG A 326 14.63 3.20 -29.06
C ARG A 326 13.54 4.12 -29.61
N ARG A 327 12.72 3.66 -30.57
CA ARG A 327 11.65 4.50 -31.17
C ARG A 327 10.54 4.84 -30.18
N LEU A 328 10.29 3.99 -29.18
CA LEU A 328 9.20 4.17 -28.21
C LEU A 328 9.58 5.08 -27.03
N VAL A 329 10.87 5.18 -26.69
CA VAL A 329 11.36 5.96 -25.53
C VAL A 329 11.27 7.48 -25.74
N ARG A 330 11.02 7.96 -26.97
CA ARG A 330 11.01 9.40 -27.31
C ARG A 330 9.64 10.06 -27.37
N TYR A 331 8.54 9.35 -27.15
CA TYR A 331 7.19 9.92 -27.27
C TYR A 331 6.39 9.67 -26.01
N GLN A 332 6.59 10.54 -25.01
CA GLN A 332 5.65 10.71 -23.90
C GLN A 332 4.90 12.06 -23.97
N ASP A 333 4.83 12.67 -25.16
CA ASP A 333 3.88 13.72 -25.49
C ASP A 333 2.96 13.24 -26.62
N PHE A 334 1.68 13.02 -26.30
CA PHE A 334 0.65 12.77 -27.30
C PHE A 334 0.32 14.06 -28.04
N ILE A 335 0.58 14.11 -29.36
CA ILE A 335 -0.29 14.80 -30.32
C ILE A 335 -0.54 13.88 -31.50
N MET A 336 -1.81 13.52 -31.63
CA MET A 336 -2.40 12.86 -32.79
C MET A 336 -2.43 13.87 -33.96
N GLN A 337 -1.95 13.47 -35.14
CA GLN A 337 -2.44 14.07 -36.38
C GLN A 337 -2.68 12.96 -37.40
N CYS A 338 -3.95 12.54 -37.48
CA CYS A 338 -4.47 11.91 -38.67
C CYS A 338 -4.46 12.95 -39.79
N ASN A 339 -3.91 12.60 -40.95
CA ASN A 339 -4.39 13.13 -42.22
C ASN A 339 -4.46 11.98 -43.22
N PHE A 340 -5.70 11.67 -43.61
CA PHE A 340 -6.03 10.79 -44.74
C PHE A 340 -5.82 11.55 -46.07
N ILE A 341 -5.31 10.80 -47.06
CA ILE A 341 -5.59 10.87 -48.51
C ILE A 341 -5.13 12.15 -49.26
N LEU A 342 -4.21 11.93 -50.22
CA LEU A 342 -4.57 11.77 -51.64
C LEU A 342 -3.93 10.51 -52.21
#